data_AF-A0A6N6JLG2-F1
#
_entry.id   AF-A0A6N6JLG2-F1
#
_cell.length_a   1.000
_cell.length_b   1.000
_cell.length_c   1.000
_cell.angle_alpha   90.00
_cell.angle_beta   90.00
_cell.angle_gamma   90.00
#
_symmetry.space_group_name_H-M   'P 1'
#
loop_
_entity.id
_entity.type
_entity.pdbx_description
1 polymer ?
#
loop_
_entity_poly.entity_id
_entity_poly.type
_entity_poly.pdbx_seq_one_letter_code
_entity_poly.pdbx_strand_id
1 'polypeptide(L)'
;MPIARDQILITIDGVKDLIGSGVDFRCRYELVEFTDDGKPRYQCVYLRAGEPEAILVSTRFGPHGPEPRLFNIWPGLFKHHREFGDGRALCFDLDYAVTFDAVGGGDDLRSGRQRPDN
;
A
#
# COMPACT_ATOMS: atom_id res chain seq x y z
N MET A 1 -3.59 -14.05 -10.39
CA MET A 1 -2.40 -14.66 -9.76
C MET A 1 -2.75 -15.11 -8.35
N PRO A 2 -2.21 -16.23 -7.83
CA PRO A 2 -2.44 -16.59 -6.44
C PRO A 2 -1.70 -15.60 -5.52
N ILE A 3 -2.36 -15.19 -4.43
CA ILE A 3 -1.74 -14.44 -3.34
C ILE A 3 -0.58 -15.28 -2.80
N ALA A 4 0.62 -14.71 -2.71
CA ALA A 4 1.78 -15.44 -2.20
C ALA A 4 1.53 -15.85 -0.74
N ARG A 5 2.03 -17.03 -0.33
CA ARG A 5 1.71 -17.68 0.96
C ARG A 5 2.06 -16.85 2.22
N ASP A 6 2.83 -15.78 2.07
CA ASP A 6 3.27 -14.90 3.15
C ASP A 6 2.57 -13.53 3.16
N GLN A 7 1.47 -13.37 2.42
CA GLN A 7 0.72 -12.12 2.37
C GLN A 7 -0.57 -12.22 3.19
N ILE A 8 -0.75 -11.29 4.12
CA ILE A 8 -1.99 -11.14 4.90
C ILE A 8 -2.95 -10.19 4.18
N LEU A 9 -4.20 -10.14 4.64
CA LEU A 9 -5.24 -9.29 4.06
C LEU A 9 -5.52 -8.10 4.99
N ILE A 10 -5.67 -6.91 4.43
CA ILE A 10 -6.08 -5.70 5.15
C ILE A 10 -7.27 -5.04 4.44
N THR A 11 -8.23 -4.56 5.21
CA THR A 11 -9.37 -3.78 4.68
C THR A 11 -9.10 -2.29 4.78
N ILE A 12 -9.91 -1.45 4.12
CA ILE A 12 -9.82 0.01 4.30
C ILE A 12 -9.97 0.42 5.76
N ASP A 13 -10.84 -0.24 6.53
CA ASP A 13 -11.01 0.08 7.95
C ASP A 13 -9.76 -0.30 8.75
N GLY A 14 -9.13 -1.44 8.44
CA GLY A 14 -7.83 -1.80 9.01
C GLY A 14 -6.72 -0.79 8.68
N VAL A 15 -6.74 -0.19 7.48
CA VAL A 15 -5.81 0.89 7.13
C VAL A 15 -6.09 2.17 7.91
N LYS A 16 -7.36 2.52 8.13
CA LYS A 16 -7.71 3.68 8.99
C LYS A 16 -7.23 3.48 10.42
N ASP A 17 -7.38 2.28 10.97
CA ASP A 17 -6.89 1.93 12.30
C ASP A 17 -5.35 1.99 12.36
N LEU A 18 -4.68 1.52 11.29
CA LEU A 18 -3.24 1.62 11.16
C LEU A 18 -2.75 3.09 11.18
N ILE A 19 -3.41 3.97 10.41
CA ILE A 19 -3.13 5.41 10.42
C ILE A 19 -3.44 6.02 11.79
N GLY A 20 -4.59 5.68 12.39
CA GLY A 20 -5.03 6.22 13.68
C GLY A 20 -4.16 5.79 14.86
N SER A 21 -3.52 4.62 14.77
CA SER A 21 -2.57 4.13 15.77
C SER A 21 -1.17 4.74 15.65
N GLY A 22 -0.89 5.51 14.59
CA GLY A 22 0.40 6.16 14.38
C GLY A 22 1.55 5.19 14.11
N VAL A 23 1.25 3.97 13.65
CA VAL A 23 2.26 2.98 13.28
C VAL A 23 2.87 3.35 11.94
N ASP A 24 4.20 3.30 11.86
CA ASP A 24 4.91 3.53 10.59
C ASP A 24 4.64 2.39 9.61
N PHE A 25 4.25 2.76 8.38
CA PHE A 25 4.05 1.83 7.29
C PHE A 25 4.51 2.43 5.97
N ARG A 26 4.73 1.56 4.98
CA ARG A 26 4.88 1.95 3.58
C ARG A 26 3.76 1.32 2.75
N CYS A 27 3.43 1.92 1.62
CA CYS A 27 2.60 1.27 0.61
C CYS A 27 3.34 1.15 -0.72
N ARG A 28 2.98 0.14 -1.50
CA ARG A 28 3.37 0.00 -2.91
C ARG A 28 2.17 -0.39 -3.76
N TYR A 29 2.21 -0.01 -5.03
CA TYR A 29 1.20 -0.40 -6.00
C TYR A 29 1.83 -1.36 -7.00
N GLU A 30 1.23 -2.53 -7.13
CA GLU A 30 1.70 -3.56 -8.05
C GLU A 30 0.75 -3.62 -9.24
N LEU A 31 1.30 -3.57 -10.46
CA LEU A 31 0.54 -3.81 -11.68
C LEU A 31 0.09 -5.28 -11.72
N VAL A 32 -1.21 -5.52 -11.75
CA VAL A 32 -1.79 -6.86 -11.70
C VAL A 32 -2.22 -7.33 -13.08
N GLU A 33 -2.90 -6.46 -13.82
CA GLU A 33 -3.50 -6.82 -15.10
C GLU A 33 -3.85 -5.57 -15.92
N PHE A 34 -4.28 -5.79 -17.15
CA PHE A 34 -4.88 -4.78 -18.00
C PHE A 34 -6.35 -5.12 -18.20
N THR A 35 -7.21 -4.10 -18.24
CA THR A 35 -8.59 -4.24 -18.70
C THR A 35 -8.64 -4.51 -20.21
N ASP A 36 -9.81 -4.93 -20.71
CA ASP A 36 -10.01 -5.19 -22.14
C ASP A 36 -9.75 -3.95 -23.02
N ASP A 37 -9.91 -2.74 -22.47
CA ASP A 37 -9.58 -1.47 -23.14
C ASP A 37 -8.12 -1.02 -22.92
N GLY A 38 -7.25 -1.92 -22.44
CA GLY A 38 -5.81 -1.72 -22.32
C GLY A 38 -5.38 -0.84 -21.15
N LYS A 39 -6.25 -0.58 -20.17
CA LYS A 39 -5.90 0.24 -18.99
C LYS A 39 -5.29 -0.62 -17.88
N PRO A 40 -4.17 -0.20 -17.29
CA PRO A 40 -3.55 -0.95 -16.21
C PRO A 40 -4.39 -0.91 -14.92
N ARG A 41 -4.42 -2.03 -14.21
CA ARG A 41 -5.03 -2.19 -12.89
C ARG A 41 -3.98 -2.56 -11.86
N TYR A 42 -4.05 -1.91 -10.72
CA TYR A 42 -3.09 -2.06 -9.64
C TYR A 42 -3.74 -2.59 -8.37
N GLN A 43 -2.99 -3.35 -7.57
CA GLN A 43 -3.34 -3.62 -6.18
C GLN A 43 -2.44 -2.82 -5.24
N CYS A 44 -2.94 -2.48 -4.06
CA CYS A 44 -2.16 -1.81 -3.02
C CYS A 44 -1.67 -2.84 -1.99
N VAL A 45 -0.38 -2.78 -1.68
CA VAL A 45 0.27 -3.62 -0.67
C VAL A 45 0.84 -2.72 0.41
N TYR A 46 0.50 -3.00 1.67
CA TYR A 46 1.04 -2.30 2.84
C TYR A 46 2.17 -3.12 3.46
N LEU A 47 3.23 -2.41 3.86
CA LEU A 47 4.47 -2.96 4.37
C LEU A 47 4.72 -2.37 5.76
N ARG A 48 4.99 -3.23 6.74
CA ARG A 48 5.27 -2.85 8.13
C ARG A 48 6.50 -3.61 8.62
N ALA A 49 7.31 -2.97 9.44
CA ALA A 49 8.54 -3.58 9.94
C ALA A 49 8.22 -4.81 10.80
N GLY A 50 8.78 -5.96 10.45
CA GLY A 50 8.59 -7.21 11.20
C GLY A 50 7.24 -7.90 11.00
N GLU A 51 6.38 -7.39 10.10
CA GLU A 51 5.11 -8.03 9.76
C GLU A 51 5.07 -8.49 8.29
N PRO A 52 4.27 -9.51 7.95
CA PRO A 52 4.07 -9.91 6.57
C PRO A 52 3.40 -8.79 5.75
N GLU A 53 3.62 -8.80 4.44
CA GLU A 53 3.00 -7.80 3.56
C GLU A 53 1.47 -7.97 3.55
N ALA A 54 0.75 -6.86 3.54
CA ALA A 54 -0.70 -6.87 3.61
C ALA A 54 -1.34 -6.37 2.31
N ILE A 55 -2.04 -7.24 1.60
CA ILE A 55 -2.81 -6.86 0.41
C ILE A 55 -4.12 -6.20 0.83
N LEU A 56 -4.39 -5.03 0.25
CA LEU A 56 -5.67 -4.38 0.41
C LEU A 56 -6.78 -5.15 -0.31
N VAL A 57 -7.80 -5.56 0.44
CA VAL A 57 -8.96 -6.28 -0.11
C VAL A 57 -10.23 -5.44 -0.09
N SER A 58 -11.17 -5.81 -0.94
CA SER A 58 -12.54 -5.30 -0.90
C SER A 58 -13.24 -5.72 0.39
N THR A 59 -14.09 -4.85 0.94
CA THR A 59 -14.96 -5.17 2.08
C THR A 59 -16.20 -5.97 1.67
N ARG A 60 -16.50 -6.04 0.36
CA ARG A 60 -17.58 -6.85 -0.18
C ARG A 60 -17.01 -8.23 -0.55
N PHE A 61 -17.27 -9.21 0.31
CA PHE A 61 -16.86 -10.60 0.06
C PHE A 61 -17.81 -11.23 -0.96
N GLY A 62 -17.24 -11.76 -2.04
CA GLY A 62 -17.97 -12.61 -2.98
C GLY A 62 -18.14 -14.03 -2.44
N PRO A 63 -18.84 -14.91 -3.17
CA PRO A 63 -18.97 -16.33 -2.79
C PRO A 63 -17.61 -17.06 -2.72
N HIS A 64 -16.56 -16.47 -3.30
CA HIS A 64 -15.20 -16.99 -3.33
C HIS A 64 -14.28 -16.36 -2.27
N GLY A 65 -14.81 -15.51 -1.40
CA GLY A 65 -14.07 -14.86 -0.31
C GLY A 65 -13.59 -13.44 -0.65
N PRO A 66 -12.59 -12.94 0.08
CA PRO A 66 -11.99 -11.62 -0.16
C PRO A 66 -11.20 -11.56 -1.45
N GLU A 67 -11.44 -10.51 -2.23
CA GLU A 67 -10.70 -10.23 -3.46
C GLU A 67 -9.83 -8.97 -3.28
N PRO A 68 -8.64 -8.93 -3.92
CA PRO A 68 -7.81 -7.73 -3.96
C PRO A 68 -8.61 -6.53 -4.46
N ARG A 69 -8.45 -5.38 -3.80
CA ARG A 69 -9.04 -4.13 -4.26
C ARG A 69 -8.18 -3.58 -5.40
N LEU A 70 -8.72 -3.66 -6.62
CA LEU A 70 -8.04 -3.16 -7.80
C LEU A 70 -8.34 -1.67 -8.05
N PHE A 71 -7.33 -0.95 -8.54
CA PHE A 71 -7.40 0.46 -8.84
C PHE A 71 -7.04 0.75 -10.30
N ASN A 72 -7.85 1.59 -10.95
CA ASN A 72 -7.42 2.34 -12.12
C ASN A 72 -6.56 3.53 -11.67
N ILE A 73 -5.66 4.00 -12.54
CA ILE A 73 -4.78 5.15 -12.23
C ILE A 73 -5.58 6.38 -11.77
N TRP A 74 -6.47 6.87 -12.64
CA TRP A 74 -7.28 8.06 -12.37
C TRP A 74 -8.79 7.73 -12.37
N PRO A 75 -9.55 8.19 -11.34
CA PRO A 75 -9.09 8.81 -10.10
C PRO A 75 -8.62 7.79 -9.05
N GLY A 76 -8.73 6.48 -9.32
CA GLY A 76 -8.71 5.41 -8.31
C GLY A 76 -7.47 5.40 -7.42
N LEU A 77 -6.32 5.08 -8.00
CA LEU A 77 -5.06 4.91 -7.28
C LEU A 77 -4.59 6.21 -6.64
N PHE A 78 -4.59 7.32 -7.38
CA PHE A 78 -4.16 8.62 -6.86
C PHE A 78 -5.01 9.11 -5.69
N LYS A 79 -6.35 8.95 -5.78
CA LYS A 79 -7.24 9.32 -4.68
C LYS A 79 -6.98 8.45 -3.45
N HIS A 80 -6.85 7.14 -3.65
CA HIS A 80 -6.54 6.21 -2.56
C HIS A 80 -5.21 6.55 -1.89
N HIS A 81 -4.15 6.81 -2.66
CA HIS A 81 -2.84 7.17 -2.13
C HIS A 81 -2.86 8.47 -1.34
N ARG A 82 -3.61 9.47 -1.81
CA ARG A 82 -3.75 10.75 -1.09
C ARG A 82 -4.46 10.58 0.26
N GLU A 83 -5.40 9.65 0.36
CA GLU A 83 -6.21 9.46 1.56
C GLU A 83 -5.60 8.44 2.54
N PHE A 84 -4.93 7.42 2.02
CA PHE A 84 -4.49 6.23 2.78
C PHE A 84 -3.05 5.79 2.49
N GLY A 85 -2.30 6.57 1.72
CA GLY A 85 -0.91 6.32 1.43
C GLY A 85 0.02 6.65 2.59
N ASP A 86 1.30 6.35 2.41
CA ASP A 86 2.38 6.56 3.39
C ASP A 86 3.01 7.97 3.33
N GLY A 87 2.31 8.92 2.72
CA GLY A 87 2.75 10.32 2.58
C GLY A 87 3.81 10.58 1.51
N ARG A 88 4.40 9.56 0.87
CA ARG A 88 5.35 9.78 -0.23
C ARG A 88 4.66 10.30 -1.49
N ALA A 89 5.36 11.11 -2.28
CA ALA A 89 4.86 11.52 -3.58
C ALA A 89 4.81 10.31 -4.52
N LEU A 90 3.69 10.16 -5.23
CA LEU A 90 3.48 9.08 -6.19
C LEU A 90 3.97 9.52 -7.57
N CYS A 91 4.86 8.73 -8.15
CA CYS A 91 5.42 8.95 -9.47
C CYS A 91 4.88 7.88 -10.42
N PHE A 92 4.48 8.31 -11.62
CA PHE A 92 3.91 7.43 -12.63
C PHE A 92 4.70 7.57 -13.93
N ASP A 93 5.28 6.46 -14.40
CA ASP A 93 6.16 6.42 -15.55
C ASP A 93 5.44 5.89 -16.81
N LEU A 94 6.05 6.10 -17.98
CA LEU A 94 5.52 5.77 -19.30
C LEU A 94 5.35 4.25 -19.52
N ASP A 95 6.07 3.43 -18.77
CA ASP A 95 5.96 1.97 -18.77
C ASP A 95 4.88 1.43 -17.82
N TYR A 96 4.02 2.32 -17.30
CA TYR A 96 2.99 2.03 -16.30
C TYR A 96 3.55 1.66 -14.92
N ALA A 97 4.84 1.87 -14.66
CA ALA A 97 5.42 1.70 -13.34
C ALA A 97 4.91 2.79 -12.38
N VAL A 98 4.56 2.36 -11.17
CA VAL A 98 4.25 3.26 -10.05
C VAL A 98 5.43 3.23 -9.10
N THR A 99 6.12 4.35 -9.01
CA THR A 99 7.26 4.56 -8.12
C THR A 99 6.94 5.65 -7.10
N PHE A 100 7.86 5.86 -6.16
CA PHE A 100 7.74 6.91 -5.16
C PHE A 100 8.99 7.77 -5.24
N ASP A 101 8.83 9.08 -5.07
CA ASP A 101 9.97 9.98 -5.05
C ASP A 101 10.89 9.61 -3.88
N ALA A 102 12.20 9.61 -4.15
CA ALA A 102 13.24 9.30 -3.17
C ALA A 102 13.47 10.45 -2.18
N VAL A 103 12.78 11.59 -2.34
CA VAL A 103 12.95 12.76 -1.48
C VAL A 103 12.20 12.59 -0.16
N GLY A 104 12.91 11.95 0.77
CA GLY A 104 12.53 11.83 2.17
C GLY A 104 13.46 10.87 2.91
N GLY A 105 14.76 11.17 2.91
CA GLY A 105 15.75 10.50 3.76
C GLY A 105 15.25 10.43 5.19
N GLY A 106 14.93 9.21 5.61
CA GLY A 106 14.34 8.89 6.89
C GLY A 106 14.51 7.40 7.09
N ASP A 107 15.76 6.98 7.10
CA ASP A 107 16.24 5.70 7.61
C ASP A 107 16.12 5.68 9.15
N ASP A 108 14.94 6.05 9.65
CA ASP A 108 14.63 6.22 11.06
C ASP A 108 13.31 5.50 11.37
N LEU A 109 13.32 4.17 11.17
CA LEU A 109 12.72 3.33 12.20
C LEU A 109 13.52 3.63 13.46
N ARG A 110 13.06 4.59 14.27
CA ARG A 110 13.70 5.03 15.50
C ARG A 110 13.84 3.86 16.46
N SER A 111 14.93 3.11 16.33
CA SER A 111 15.43 2.24 17.36
C SER A 111 15.85 3.13 18.52
N GLY A 112 15.14 2.99 19.64
CA GLY A 112 15.35 3.78 20.85
C GLY A 112 16.81 3.83 21.24
N ARG A 113 17.34 5.05 21.39
CA ARG A 113 18.59 5.29 22.13
C ARG A 113 18.28 6.19 23.31
N GLN A 114 18.45 5.59 24.49
CA GLN A 114 18.43 6.24 25.80
C GLN A 114 19.24 7.54 25.79
N ARG A 115 18.67 8.58 26.42
CA ARG A 115 19.43 9.74 26.88
C ARG A 115 20.42 9.28 27.95
N PRO A 116 21.69 9.66 27.91
CA PRO A 116 22.46 9.80 29.13
C PRO A 116 22.17 11.18 29.73
N ASP A 117 21.79 11.18 31.01
CA ASP A 117 21.85 12.34 31.88
C ASP A 117 23.31 12.81 32.02
N ASN A 118 23.54 14.12 31.87
CA ASN A 118 24.46 14.88 32.72
C ASN A 118 24.18 16.39 32.60
#